data_AF-A0AAN9JB93-F1
#
_entry.id   AF-A0AAN9JB93-F1
#
_cell.length_a   1.000
_cell.length_b   1.000
_cell.length_c   1.000
_cell.angle_alpha   90.00
_cell.angle_beta   90.00
_cell.angle_gamma   90.00
#
_symmetry.space_group_name_H-M   'P 1'
#
loop_
_entity.id
_entity.type
_entity.pdbx_description
1 polymer ?
#
loop_
_entity_poly.entity_id
_entity_poly.type
_entity_poly.pdbx_seq_one_letter_code
_entity_poly.pdbx_strand_id
1 'polypeptide(L)'
;MYQLLPQLKTDDDDDDFHESTTPSAEFLYEFHGIEAAYGRVDGVFKTATGYCGGTLQKPTHKEVCEGNTGHTEAVKVIYDKRKVSYQSLCDLFWEAHDPTKKEYLNFGIDTHQRSAVFYCTERERKQAQESKIRKQMKLN
;
A
#
# COMPACT_ATOMS: atom_id res chain seq x y z
N MET A 1 -11.77 -0.83 -9.81
CA MET A 1 -10.83 -1.13 -10.91
C MET A 1 -9.44 -0.73 -10.44
N TYR A 2 -8.49 -1.66 -10.35
CA TYR A 2 -7.19 -1.49 -9.66
C TYR A 2 -6.20 -0.59 -10.40
N GLN A 3 -5.39 0.16 -9.65
CA GLN A 3 -4.30 0.99 -10.19
C GLN A 3 -2.92 0.39 -9.88
N LEU A 4 -2.03 0.40 -10.87
CA LEU A 4 -0.60 0.15 -10.69
C LEU A 4 0.09 1.50 -10.81
N LEU A 5 0.77 1.93 -9.77
CA LEU A 5 1.36 3.26 -9.70
C LEU A 5 2.87 3.16 -9.57
N PRO A 6 3.66 3.94 -10.33
CA PRO A 6 5.08 4.04 -10.07
C PRO A 6 5.30 4.71 -8.72
N GLN A 7 6.30 4.27 -7.95
CA GLN A 7 6.78 5.11 -6.86
C GLN A 7 7.50 6.32 -7.43
N LEU A 8 7.02 7.51 -7.06
CA LEU A 8 7.78 8.74 -7.27
C LEU A 8 8.99 8.68 -6.34
N LYS A 9 10.19 8.89 -6.89
CA LYS A 9 11.40 8.99 -6.09
C LYS A 9 11.25 10.20 -5.15
N THR A 10 11.12 9.94 -3.86
CA THR A 10 11.45 10.94 -2.86
C THR A 10 12.94 10.80 -2.62
N ASP A 11 13.70 11.85 -2.91
CA ASP A 11 15.05 11.98 -2.35
C ASP A 11 14.85 12.09 -0.84
N ASP A 12 15.06 11.01 -0.08
CA ASP A 12 15.33 11.02 1.36
C ASP A 12 15.49 9.55 1.84
N ASP A 13 16.75 9.18 2.11
CA ASP A 13 17.18 8.01 2.90
C ASP A 13 17.11 8.31 4.41
N ASP A 14 16.16 9.14 4.86
CA ASP A 14 16.11 9.61 6.25
C ASP A 14 15.09 8.87 7.12
N ASP A 15 15.64 8.21 8.14
CA ASP A 15 15.00 7.64 9.32
C ASP A 15 14.36 8.75 10.20
N ASP A 16 13.25 9.35 9.77
CA ASP A 16 12.45 10.16 10.69
C ASP A 16 10.96 9.89 10.53
N PHE A 17 10.44 9.09 11.45
CA PHE A 17 9.08 8.58 11.47
C PHE A 17 8.32 9.27 12.60
N HIS A 18 7.29 10.05 12.27
CA HIS A 18 6.41 10.62 13.28
C HIS A 18 5.45 9.54 13.79
N GLU A 19 5.80 8.95 14.93
CA GLU A 19 4.92 8.09 15.73
C GLU A 19 3.72 8.92 16.21
N SER A 20 2.55 8.72 15.59
CA SER A 20 1.31 9.34 16.06
C SER A 20 0.79 8.55 17.26
N THR A 21 1.25 8.91 18.46
CA THR A 21 0.67 8.43 19.71
C THR A 21 -0.78 8.90 19.83
N THR A 22 -1.73 8.01 19.54
CA THR A 22 -3.14 8.17 19.88
C THR A 22 -3.55 6.97 20.75
N PRO A 23 -4.23 7.17 21.90
CA PRO A 23 -4.50 6.09 22.85
C PRO A 23 -5.55 5.09 22.33
N SER A 24 -5.42 3.86 22.84
CA SER A 24 -6.20 2.65 22.58
C SER A 24 -7.65 2.87 22.15
N ALA A 25 -7.88 2.75 20.84
CA ALA A 25 -9.17 2.38 20.28
C ALA A 25 -8.89 1.39 19.14
N GLU A 26 -9.45 0.18 19.24
CA GLU A 26 -9.35 -0.88 18.23
C GLU A 26 -10.23 -0.53 17.02
N PHE A 27 -9.85 0.52 16.30
CA PHE A 27 -10.34 0.74 14.94
C PHE A 27 -9.44 -0.07 14.02
N LEU A 28 -9.91 -1.25 13.61
CA LEU A 28 -9.25 -2.04 12.57
C LEU A 28 -9.38 -1.31 11.24
N TYR A 29 -8.47 -0.38 10.98
CA TYR A 29 -8.23 0.13 9.63
C TYR A 29 -7.66 -1.01 8.79
N GLU A 30 -8.18 -1.21 7.59
CA GLU A 30 -7.80 -2.32 6.70
C GLU A 30 -6.28 -2.40 6.46
N PHE A 31 -5.60 -1.26 6.51
CA PHE A 31 -4.15 -1.15 6.36
C PHE A 31 -3.35 -1.68 7.56
N HIS A 32 -3.87 -1.62 8.80
CA HIS A 32 -3.23 -2.26 9.95
C HIS A 32 -3.29 -3.78 9.84
N GLY A 33 -4.37 -4.31 9.28
CA GLY A 33 -4.50 -5.73 8.95
C GLY A 33 -3.48 -6.18 7.90
N ILE A 34 -3.31 -5.38 6.84
CA ILE A 34 -2.32 -5.62 5.79
C ILE A 34 -0.88 -5.50 6.34
N GLU A 35 -0.60 -4.49 7.16
CA GLU A 35 0.70 -4.33 7.80
C GLU A 35 1.06 -5.54 8.67
N ALA A 36 0.13 -5.96 9.55
CA ALA A 36 0.32 -7.13 10.39
C ALA A 36 0.49 -8.42 9.58
N ALA A 37 -0.18 -8.55 8.44
CA ALA A 37 0.00 -9.68 7.53
C ALA A 37 1.42 -9.71 6.95
N TYR A 38 1.94 -8.57 6.50
CA TYR A 38 3.32 -8.47 6.00
C TYR A 38 4.36 -8.72 7.09
N GLY A 39 4.14 -8.22 8.31
CA GLY A 39 5.06 -8.40 9.44
C GLY A 39 5.25 -9.87 9.87
N ARG A 40 4.36 -10.78 9.43
CA ARG A 40 4.44 -12.23 9.72
C ARG A 40 5.18 -13.04 8.65
N VAL A 41 5.59 -12.42 7.54
CA VAL A 41 6.25 -13.11 6.43
C VAL A 41 7.74 -13.29 6.70
N ASP A 42 8.26 -14.52 6.64
CA ASP A 42 9.71 -14.74 6.71
C ASP A 42 10.42 -14.03 5.55
N GLY A 43 11.44 -13.25 5.90
CA GLY A 43 12.14 -12.38 4.97
C GLY A 43 11.65 -10.94 4.96
N VAL A 44 10.54 -10.59 5.63
CA VAL A 44 10.20 -9.18 5.90
C VAL A 44 10.95 -8.72 7.15
N PHE A 45 11.68 -7.61 7.03
CA PHE A 45 12.47 -7.02 8.12
C PHE A 45 11.72 -5.94 8.89
N LYS A 46 10.96 -5.11 8.16
CA LYS A 46 10.26 -3.96 8.72
C LYS A 46 9.05 -3.64 7.87
N THR A 47 7.97 -3.28 8.54
CA THR A 47 6.78 -2.67 7.93
C THR A 47 6.57 -1.30 8.53
N ALA A 48 5.89 -0.43 7.79
CA ALA A 48 5.47 0.88 8.30
C ALA A 48 4.26 1.39 7.50
N THR A 49 3.30 2.03 8.17
CA THR A 49 2.15 2.69 7.53
C THR A 49 2.45 4.14 7.18
N GLY A 50 1.91 4.65 6.08
CA GLY A 50 2.05 6.06 5.71
C GLY A 50 1.20 6.41 4.49
N TYR A 51 1.55 7.51 3.83
CA TYR A 51 0.86 8.02 2.65
C TYR A 51 1.74 7.94 1.41
N CYS A 52 1.18 7.48 0.29
CA CYS A 52 1.91 7.35 -0.98
C CYS A 52 1.03 7.64 -2.20
N GLY A 53 1.66 7.97 -3.33
CA GLY A 53 1.01 8.14 -4.63
C GLY A 53 0.46 9.53 -4.93
N GLY A 54 0.55 10.47 -3.99
CA GLY A 54 0.19 11.87 -4.17
C GLY A 54 1.35 12.78 -4.54
N THR A 55 1.08 14.09 -4.59
CA THR A 55 2.04 15.11 -5.04
C THR A 55 2.67 15.92 -3.90
N LEU A 56 2.05 15.92 -2.71
CA LEU A 56 2.56 16.65 -1.54
C LEU A 56 3.70 15.86 -0.87
N GLN A 57 4.84 16.49 -0.57
CA GLN A 57 6.01 15.78 -0.06
C GLN A 57 5.84 15.18 1.35
N LYS A 58 5.21 15.93 2.27
CA LYS A 58 5.02 15.53 3.67
C LYS A 58 3.57 15.77 4.09
N PRO A 59 2.62 15.00 3.52
CA PRO A 59 1.22 15.23 3.75
C PRO A 59 0.84 14.86 5.20
N THR A 60 0.07 15.72 5.84
CA THR A 60 -0.58 15.39 7.12
C THR A 60 -1.83 14.56 6.87
N HIS A 61 -2.24 13.76 7.87
CA HIS A 61 -3.50 13.00 7.81
C HIS A 61 -4.68 13.88 7.38
N LYS A 62 -4.77 15.10 7.92
CA LYS A 62 -5.83 16.04 7.58
C LYS A 62 -5.85 16.40 6.10
N GLU A 63 -4.69 16.73 5.52
CA GLU A 63 -4.57 17.06 4.09
C GLU A 63 -4.90 15.86 3.20
N VAL A 64 -4.54 14.65 3.62
CA VAL A 64 -4.90 13.42 2.91
C VAL A 64 -6.41 13.18 2.95
N CYS A 65 -7.04 13.34 4.12
CA CYS A 65 -8.50 13.20 4.26
C CYS A 65 -9.28 14.28 3.50
N GLU A 66 -8.71 15.48 3.30
CA GLU A 66 -9.28 16.54 2.46
C GLU A 66 -9.25 16.20 0.96
N GLY A 67 -8.58 15.12 0.55
CA GLY A 67 -8.71 14.52 -0.79
C GLY A 67 -7.85 15.15 -1.89
N ASN A 68 -7.35 16.38 -1.70
CA ASN A 68 -6.67 17.13 -2.77
C ASN A 68 -5.19 16.78 -2.96
N THR A 69 -4.61 15.91 -2.13
CA THR A 69 -3.18 15.60 -2.18
C THR A 69 -2.85 14.48 -3.17
N GLY A 70 -3.86 13.71 -3.60
CA GLY A 70 -3.68 12.54 -4.45
C GLY A 70 -3.09 11.32 -3.73
N HIS A 71 -2.74 11.43 -2.44
CA HIS A 71 -2.21 10.32 -1.65
C HIS A 71 -3.28 9.28 -1.31
N THR A 72 -2.83 8.06 -1.07
CA THR A 72 -3.58 7.00 -0.41
C THR A 72 -2.77 6.47 0.78
N GLU A 73 -3.45 5.93 1.77
CA GLU A 73 -2.82 5.11 2.80
C GLU A 73 -2.11 3.91 2.15
N ALA A 74 -0.91 3.61 2.64
CA ALA A 74 -0.04 2.58 2.10
C ALA A 74 0.83 1.96 3.21
N VAL A 75 1.25 0.71 2.98
CA VAL A 75 2.23 0.00 3.82
C VAL A 75 3.55 -0.09 3.07
N LYS A 76 4.62 0.45 3.66
CA LYS A 76 6.00 0.25 3.20
C LYS A 76 6.50 -1.08 3.76
N VAL A 77 7.02 -1.95 2.89
CA VAL A 77 7.55 -3.26 3.26
C VAL A 77 9.03 -3.34 2.89
N ILE A 78 9.89 -3.55 3.89
CA ILE A 78 11.33 -3.77 3.71
C ILE A 78 11.58 -5.26 3.87
N TYR A 79 12.15 -5.91 2.84
CA TYR A 79 12.27 -7.36 2.79
C TYR A 79 13.54 -7.86 2.07
N ASP A 80 13.97 -9.08 2.39
CA ASP A 80 15.04 -9.80 1.70
C ASP A 80 14.51 -10.47 0.43
N LYS A 81 14.90 -9.94 -0.73
CA LYS A 81 14.56 -10.47 -2.05
C LYS A 81 15.02 -11.91 -2.29
N ARG A 82 15.93 -12.44 -1.46
CA ARG A 82 16.39 -13.84 -1.53
C ARG A 82 15.47 -14.80 -0.77
N LYS A 83 14.70 -14.29 0.19
CA LYS A 83 13.79 -15.10 1.03
C LYS A 83 12.34 -15.00 0.56
N VAL A 84 11.88 -13.80 0.21
CA VAL A 84 10.52 -13.56 -0.26
C VAL A 84 10.54 -12.76 -1.57
N SER A 85 9.71 -13.20 -2.51
CA SER A 85 9.58 -12.54 -3.81
C SER A 85 8.55 -11.42 -3.74
N TYR A 86 8.75 -10.38 -4.55
CA TYR A 86 7.76 -9.30 -4.69
C TYR A 86 6.40 -9.83 -5.17
N GLN A 87 6.40 -10.84 -6.05
CA GLN A 87 5.18 -11.52 -6.47
C GLN A 87 4.41 -12.14 -5.28
N SER A 88 5.11 -12.81 -4.35
CA SER A 88 4.50 -13.38 -3.14
C SER A 88 3.90 -12.30 -2.24
N LEU A 89 4.55 -11.14 -2.16
CA LEU A 89 4.02 -9.98 -1.42
C LEU A 89 2.77 -9.39 -2.09
N CYS A 90 2.71 -9.39 -3.43
CA CYS A 90 1.49 -9.02 -4.15
C CYS A 90 0.38 -10.06 -3.96
N ASP A 91 0.69 -11.35 -3.98
CA ASP A 91 -0.30 -12.40 -3.77
C ASP A 91 -0.91 -12.29 -2.35
N LEU A 92 -0.08 -12.03 -1.33
CA LEU A 92 -0.53 -11.74 0.05
C LEU A 92 -1.40 -10.48 0.13
N PHE A 93 -1.07 -9.41 -0.61
CA PHE A 93 -1.90 -8.21 -0.68
C PHE A 93 -3.33 -8.56 -1.10
N TRP A 94 -3.50 -9.41 -2.12
CA TRP A 94 -4.82 -9.80 -2.61
C TRP A 94 -5.58 -10.77 -1.69
N GLU A 95 -4.90 -11.38 -0.72
CA GLU A 95 -5.50 -12.26 0.30
C GLU A 95 -5.89 -11.48 1.55
N ALA A 96 -5.07 -10.51 1.95
CA ALA A 96 -5.25 -9.69 3.14
C ALA A 96 -6.31 -8.58 2.96
N HIS A 97 -6.77 -8.36 1.73
CA HIS A 97 -7.65 -7.26 1.36
C HIS A 97 -8.67 -7.72 0.32
N ASP A 98 -9.93 -7.29 0.47
CA ASP A 98 -10.95 -7.48 -0.56
C ASP A 98 -10.96 -6.26 -1.49
N PRO A 99 -10.40 -6.40 -2.70
CA PRO A 99 -10.18 -5.27 -3.56
C PRO A 99 -11.48 -4.91 -4.34
N THR A 100 -12.57 -5.66 -4.13
CA THR A 100 -13.89 -5.44 -4.75
C THR A 100 -14.82 -4.54 -3.94
N LYS A 101 -14.41 -4.12 -2.72
CA LYS A 101 -15.22 -3.25 -1.88
C LYS A 101 -15.56 -1.93 -2.57
N LYS A 102 -16.79 -1.46 -2.34
CA LYS A 102 -17.35 -0.26 -2.98
C LYS A 102 -16.56 1.01 -2.64
N GLU A 103 -15.95 1.09 -1.47
CA GLU A 103 -15.06 2.22 -1.12
C GLU A 103 -13.92 2.42 -2.12
N TYR A 104 -13.39 1.34 -2.71
CA TYR A 104 -12.34 1.39 -3.74
C TYR A 104 -12.87 1.63 -5.16
N LEU A 105 -14.18 1.59 -5.35
CA LEU A 105 -14.85 1.81 -6.64
C LEU A 105 -15.36 3.24 -6.80
N ASN A 106 -15.33 4.05 -5.74
CA ASN A 106 -15.58 5.48 -5.85
C ASN A 106 -14.33 6.17 -6.41
N PHE A 107 -14.29 6.35 -7.73
CA PHE A 107 -13.22 7.02 -8.49
C PHE A 107 -13.15 8.55 -8.28
N GLY A 108 -13.44 9.02 -7.07
CA GLY A 108 -13.20 10.42 -6.72
C GLY A 108 -11.70 10.65 -6.51
N ILE A 109 -11.21 11.81 -6.98
CA ILE A 109 -9.89 12.37 -6.62
C ILE A 109 -9.75 12.47 -5.09
N ASP A 110 -10.89 12.50 -4.38
CA ASP A 110 -11.02 12.70 -2.94
C ASP A 110 -10.82 11.44 -2.08
N THR A 111 -10.39 10.32 -2.65
CA THR A 111 -10.27 9.05 -1.90
C THR A 111 -8.85 8.81 -1.40
N HIS A 112 -8.69 8.86 -0.08
CA HIS A 112 -7.48 8.48 0.67
C HIS A 112 -7.33 6.96 0.85
N GLN A 113 -8.31 6.19 0.38
CA GLN A 113 -8.36 4.73 0.50
C GLN A 113 -8.52 4.13 -0.90
N ARG A 114 -7.42 4.01 -1.64
CA ARG A 114 -7.40 3.35 -2.95
C ARG A 114 -6.61 2.04 -2.86
N SER A 115 -7.14 1.00 -3.49
CA SER A 115 -6.40 -0.25 -3.67
C SER A 115 -5.34 -0.07 -4.77
N ALA A 116 -4.08 0.06 -4.35
CA ALA A 116 -2.94 0.29 -5.25
C ALA A 116 -1.72 -0.54 -4.85
N VAL A 117 -1.01 -1.06 -5.85
CA VAL A 117 0.30 -1.69 -5.68
C VAL A 117 1.35 -0.80 -6.33
N PHE A 118 2.37 -0.41 -5.55
CA PHE A 118 3.43 0.48 -5.97
C PHE A 118 4.71 -0.29 -6.30
N TYR A 119 5.33 0.03 -7.43
CA TYR A 119 6.56 -0.62 -7.91
C TYR A 119 7.70 0.38 -8.10
N CYS A 120 8.95 -0.08 -7.93
CA CYS A 120 10.15 0.73 -8.13
C CYS A 120 10.91 0.35 -9.40
N THR A 121 10.65 -0.84 -9.95
CA THR A 121 11.32 -1.35 -11.17
C THR A 121 10.32 -1.88 -12.19
N GLU A 122 10.70 -1.89 -13.47
CA GLU A 122 9.86 -2.48 -14.52
C GLU A 122 9.60 -3.98 -14.30
N ARG A 123 10.53 -4.68 -13.66
CA ARG A 123 10.34 -6.09 -13.27
C ARG A 123 9.23 -6.23 -12.23
N GLU A 124 9.23 -5.39 -11.20
CA GLU A 124 8.16 -5.36 -10.19
C GLU A 124 6.83 -4.92 -10.81
N ARG A 125 6.84 -3.98 -11.76
CA ARG A 125 5.63 -3.59 -12.53
C ARG A 125 4.99 -4.79 -13.21
N LYS A 126 5.78 -5.59 -13.92
CA LYS A 126 5.30 -6.81 -14.61
C LYS A 126 4.76 -7.83 -13.63
N GLN A 127 5.47 -8.09 -12.53
CA GLN A 127 5.02 -9.02 -11.49
C GLN A 127 3.71 -8.58 -10.82
N ALA A 128 3.57 -7.28 -10.52
CA ALA A 128 2.32 -6.72 -10.00
C ALA A 128 1.17 -6.89 -10.99
N GLN A 129 1.41 -6.59 -12.28
CA GLN A 129 0.43 -6.73 -13.35
C GLN A 129 -0.03 -8.19 -13.53
N GLU A 130 0.89 -9.14 -13.53
CA GLU A 130 0.58 -10.56 -13.59
C GLU A 130 -0.22 -11.02 -12.37
N SER A 131 0.15 -10.57 -11.15
CA SER A 131 -0.61 -10.89 -9.93
C SER A 131 -2.06 -10.39 -10.00
N LYS A 132 -2.25 -9.16 -10.49
CA LYS A 132 -3.57 -8.55 -10.70
C LYS A 132 -4.41 -9.38 -11.68
N ILE A 133 -3.84 -9.80 -12.80
CA ILE A 133 -4.54 -10.63 -13.79
C ILE A 133 -4.94 -11.96 -13.17
N ARG A 134 -4.03 -12.64 -12.45
CA ARG A 134 -4.34 -13.90 -11.76
C ARG A 134 -5.48 -13.75 -10.75
N LYS A 135 -5.49 -12.68 -9.95
CA LYS A 135 -6.57 -12.43 -8.99
C LYS A 135 -7.89 -12.16 -9.70
N GLN A 136 -7.91 -11.38 -10.78
CA GLN A 136 -9.12 -11.10 -11.56
C GLN A 136 -9.71 -12.37 -12.18
N MET A 137 -8.88 -13.29 -12.68
CA MET A 137 -9.34 -14.58 -13.21
C MET A 137 -10.02 -15.46 -12.16
N LYS A 138 -9.65 -15.34 -10.88
CA LYS A 138 -10.27 -16.09 -9.77
C LYS A 138 -11.60 -15.50 -9.29
N LEU A 139 -11.90 -14.25 -9.65
CA LEU A 139 -13.13 -13.55 -9.26
C LEU A 139 -14.26 -13.70 -10.29
N ASN A 140 -13.94 -14.26 -11.47
CA ASN A 140 -14.89 -14.56 -12.54
C ASN A 140 -15.26 -16.04 -12.53
#